data_AF-A0AAW0HJT9-F1
#
_entry.id   AF-A0AAW0HJT9-F1
#
_cell.length_a   1.000
_cell.length_b   1.000
_cell.length_c   1.000
_cell.angle_alpha   90.00
_cell.angle_beta   90.00
_cell.angle_gamma   90.00
#
_symmetry.space_group_name_H-M   'P 1'
#
loop_
_entity.id
_entity.type
_entity.pdbx_description
1 polymer ?
#
loop_
_entity_poly.entity_id
_entity_poly.type
_entity_poly.pdbx_seq_one_letter_code
_entity_poly.pdbx_strand_id
1 'polypeptide(L)'
;MHAIKRETNTKPLFSSSAVITNDTVTIQTMINCLLQRKQMVIDVLHPGKATGPKTEIREKLAKMYKTTPDVIFVFGFRTHFGGGKTTGFGMIYDSLDYAKKNESKHRLARHGLYEKKKTSRIQ
;
A
#
# COMPACT_ATOMS: atom_id res chain seq x y z
N MET A 1 34.74 19.87 28.17
CA MET A 1 33.69 18.84 28.01
C MET A 1 32.73 19.32 26.93
N HIS A 2 32.86 18.81 25.70
CA HIS A 2 32.04 19.25 24.58
C HIS A 2 30.82 18.33 24.45
N ALA A 3 29.64 18.88 24.76
CA ALA A 3 28.37 18.17 24.67
C ALA A 3 28.01 17.92 23.20
N ILE A 4 28.00 16.64 22.82
CA ILE A 4 27.48 16.17 21.54
C ILE A 4 25.96 16.36 21.58
N LYS A 5 25.46 17.40 20.90
CA LYS A 5 24.02 17.58 20.64
C LYS A 5 23.56 16.38 19.80
N ARG A 6 22.87 15.43 20.43
CA ARG A 6 22.08 14.41 19.72
C ARG A 6 20.87 15.14 19.15
N GLU A 7 20.94 15.42 17.86
CA GLU A 7 19.82 15.94 17.08
C GLU A 7 18.77 14.82 16.98
N THR A 8 17.75 14.89 17.85
CA THR A 8 16.59 14.00 17.79
C THR A 8 15.86 14.29 16.49
N ASN A 9 15.99 13.37 15.54
CA ASN A 9 15.34 13.43 14.23
C ASN A 9 13.83 13.20 14.39
N THR A 10 13.13 14.18 14.96
CA THR A 10 11.67 14.28 14.94
C THR A 10 11.27 14.88 13.60
N LYS A 11 11.51 14.15 12.50
CA LYS A 11 10.85 14.45 11.24
C LYS A 11 9.34 14.28 11.46
N PRO A 12 8.51 15.27 11.10
CA PRO A 12 7.07 15.15 11.24
C PRO A 12 6.58 13.97 10.38
N LEU A 13 5.74 13.11 10.95
CA LEU A 13 5.04 11.99 10.30
C LEU A 13 4.08 12.43 9.18
N PHE A 14 3.99 13.74 8.92
CA PHE A 14 3.15 14.38 7.93
C PHE A 14 4.01 15.24 6.99
N SER A 15 4.48 14.67 5.89
CA SER A 15 4.51 15.30 4.56
C SER A 15 5.50 14.57 3.65
N SER A 16 4.96 13.86 2.67
CA SER A 16 5.58 13.78 1.35
C SER A 16 4.48 13.37 0.37
N SER A 17 3.83 14.39 -0.19
CA SER A 17 2.94 14.25 -1.34
C SER A 17 3.80 13.89 -2.54
N ALA A 18 3.97 12.60 -2.83
CA ALA A 18 4.59 12.18 -4.09
C ALA A 18 3.56 12.37 -5.22
N VAL A 19 3.63 13.51 -5.89
CA VAL A 19 2.79 13.86 -7.04
C VAL A 19 3.34 13.15 -8.28
N ILE A 20 2.64 12.12 -8.76
CA ILE A 20 2.84 11.63 -10.13
C ILE A 20 1.84 12.36 -11.03
N THR A 21 2.35 12.92 -12.11
CA THR A 21 1.60 13.62 -13.15
C THR A 21 0.42 12.76 -13.64
N ASN A 22 -0.77 13.36 -13.55
CA ASN A 22 -2.09 12.86 -13.97
C ASN A 22 -2.78 11.76 -13.14
N ASP A 23 -2.16 11.21 -12.09
CA ASP A 23 -2.88 10.50 -11.02
C ASP A 23 -2.14 10.72 -9.69
N THR A 24 -2.55 11.72 -8.94
CA THR A 24 -1.88 12.10 -7.69
C THR A 24 -2.13 11.05 -6.62
N VAL A 25 -1.06 10.39 -6.15
CA VAL A 25 -1.08 9.44 -5.06
C VAL A 25 -0.61 10.11 -3.77
N THR A 26 -1.53 10.58 -2.92
CA THR A 26 -1.13 11.07 -1.59
C THR A 26 -0.98 9.89 -0.65
N ILE A 27 0.25 9.71 -0.13
CA ILE A 27 0.65 8.55 0.66
C ILE A 27 0.98 8.97 2.08
N GLN A 28 0.06 8.72 3.02
CA GLN A 28 0.43 8.72 4.44
C GLN A 28 1.09 7.38 4.74
N THR A 29 2.43 7.35 4.78
CA THR A 29 3.21 6.11 4.98
C THR A 29 3.62 5.95 6.43
N MET A 30 3.37 4.78 6.99
CA MET A 30 3.92 4.32 8.26
C MET A 30 4.81 3.10 8.00
N ILE A 31 6.04 3.13 8.51
CA ILE A 31 6.95 1.98 8.44
C ILE A 31 6.68 1.10 9.66
N ASN A 32 6.30 -0.16 9.43
CA ASN A 32 6.07 -1.13 10.49
C ASN A 32 7.18 -2.18 10.47
N CYS A 33 8.21 -1.96 11.28
CA CYS A 33 9.36 -2.86 11.37
C CYS A 33 9.01 -4.22 12.00
N LEU A 34 7.98 -4.29 12.86
CA LEU A 34 7.56 -5.54 13.53
C LEU A 34 7.02 -6.56 12.51
N LEU A 35 6.32 -6.07 11.49
CA LEU A 35 5.72 -6.89 10.44
C LEU A 35 6.49 -6.83 9.12
N GLN A 36 7.65 -6.15 9.11
CA GLN A 36 8.52 -5.94 7.95
C GLN A 36 7.76 -5.47 6.71
N ARG A 37 7.00 -4.39 6.90
CA ARG A 37 6.23 -3.78 5.81
C ARG A 37 6.10 -2.28 5.98
N LYS A 38 5.92 -1.61 4.84
CA LYS A 38 5.43 -0.24 4.77
C LYS A 38 3.93 -0.28 4.54
N GLN A 39 3.17 0.38 5.41
CA GLN A 39 1.72 0.48 5.27
C GLN A 39 1.34 1.91 4.98
N MET A 40 0.38 2.10 4.09
CA MET A 40 0.01 3.43 3.62
C MET A 40 -1.46 3.54 3.25
N VAL A 41 -1.99 4.75 3.42
CA VAL A 41 -3.25 5.16 2.78
C VAL A 41 -2.91 5.67 1.39
N ILE A 42 -3.62 5.17 0.38
CA ILE A 42 -3.46 5.55 -1.01
C ILE A 42 -4.72 6.32 -1.42
N ASP A 43 -4.55 7.60 -1.73
CA ASP A 43 -5.55 8.30 -2.53
C ASP A 43 -5.17 8.23 -4.00
N VAL A 44 -6.14 8.07 -4.89
CA VAL A 44 -5.96 8.11 -6.34
C VAL A 44 -6.88 9.17 -6.89
N LEU A 45 -6.30 10.23 -7.44
CA LEU A 45 -7.04 11.28 -8.14
C LEU A 45 -7.07 10.96 -9.64
N HIS A 46 -8.27 10.84 -10.22
CA HIS A 46 -8.50 10.50 -11.63
C HIS A 46 -9.62 11.41 -12.20
N PRO A 47 -9.32 12.69 -12.47
CA PRO A 47 -10.32 13.63 -12.96
C PRO A 47 -10.84 13.20 -14.33
N GLY A 48 -12.16 13.10 -14.48
CA GLY A 48 -12.82 12.76 -15.74
C GLY A 48 -12.53 11.34 -16.28
N LYS A 49 -11.91 10.47 -15.47
CA LYS A 49 -11.60 9.09 -15.84
C LYS A 49 -12.28 8.12 -14.88
N ALA A 50 -12.49 6.89 -15.34
CA ALA A 50 -12.94 5.80 -14.49
C ALA A 50 -11.85 5.37 -13.49
N THR A 51 -12.24 4.68 -12.43
CA THR A 51 -11.30 4.07 -11.50
C THR A 51 -10.52 2.97 -12.21
N GLY A 52 -9.21 3.19 -12.40
CA GLY A 52 -8.31 2.21 -13.03
C GLY A 52 -8.19 0.90 -12.25
N PRO A 53 -7.75 -0.18 -12.89
CA PRO A 53 -7.56 -1.47 -12.25
C PRO A 53 -6.44 -1.42 -11.19
N LYS A 54 -6.56 -2.31 -10.19
CA LYS A 54 -5.60 -2.39 -9.07
C LYS A 54 -4.18 -2.78 -9.52
N THR A 55 -4.04 -3.42 -10.68
CA THR A 55 -2.76 -3.79 -11.29
C THR A 55 -1.94 -2.56 -11.66
N GLU A 56 -2.55 -1.56 -12.29
CA GLU A 56 -1.89 -0.31 -12.65
C GLU A 56 -1.40 0.46 -11.42
N ILE A 57 -2.22 0.51 -10.36
CA ILE A 57 -1.83 1.15 -9.09
C ILE A 57 -0.61 0.43 -8.49
N ARG A 58 -0.60 -0.89 -8.53
CA ARG A 58 0.50 -1.72 -8.04
C ARG A 58 1.79 -1.46 -8.81
N GLU A 59 1.72 -1.35 -10.13
CA GLU A 59 2.85 -1.04 -11.00
C GLU A 59 3.41 0.36 -10.76
N LYS A 60 2.53 1.35 -10.55
CA LYS A 60 2.96 2.72 -10.18
C LYS A 60 3.70 2.72 -8.83
N LEU A 61 3.17 2.02 -7.83
CA LEU A 61 3.83 1.88 -6.53
C LEU A 61 5.16 1.12 -6.62
N ALA A 62 5.22 0.06 -7.44
CA ALA A 62 6.45 -0.69 -7.71
C ALA A 62 7.55 0.22 -8.25
N LYS A 63 7.23 1.08 -9.23
CA LYS A 63 8.18 2.06 -9.79
C LYS A 63 8.61 3.10 -8.76
N MET A 64 7.68 3.63 -7.96
CA MET A 64 7.99 4.64 -6.93
C MET A 64 8.94 4.12 -5.86
N TYR A 65 8.65 2.94 -5.32
CA TYR A 65 9.39 2.37 -4.20
C TYR A 65 10.53 1.44 -4.65
N LYS A 66 10.77 1.34 -5.95
CA LYS A 66 11.81 0.48 -6.56
C LYS A 66 11.69 -0.96 -6.07
N THR A 67 10.48 -1.49 -6.10
CA THR A 67 10.14 -2.81 -5.60
C THR A 67 9.40 -3.60 -6.68
N THR A 68 9.36 -4.93 -6.60
CA THR A 68 8.53 -5.75 -7.49
C THR A 68 7.05 -5.63 -7.13
N PRO A 69 6.12 -5.74 -8.10
CA PRO A 69 4.70 -5.68 -7.81
C PRO A 69 4.24 -6.87 -6.95
N ASP A 70 4.93 -8.00 -6.95
CA ASP A 70 4.50 -9.22 -6.25
C ASP A 70 4.44 -9.09 -4.73
N VAL A 71 5.27 -8.21 -4.15
CA VAL A 71 5.29 -7.93 -2.70
C VAL A 71 4.37 -6.77 -2.30
N ILE A 72 3.60 -6.22 -3.25
CA ILE A 72 2.71 -5.07 -3.05
C ILE A 72 1.25 -5.53 -3.05
N PHE A 73 0.58 -5.28 -1.93
CA PHE A 73 -0.83 -5.59 -1.72
C PHE A 73 -1.63 -4.30 -1.62
N VAL A 74 -2.63 -4.16 -2.49
CA VAL A 74 -3.53 -3.00 -2.53
C VAL A 74 -4.98 -3.45 -2.38
N PHE A 75 -5.72 -2.86 -1.44
CA PHE A 75 -7.05 -3.32 -1.07
C PHE A 75 -7.92 -2.20 -0.50
N GLY A 76 -9.21 -2.49 -0.32
CA GLY A 76 -10.13 -1.57 0.33
C GLY A 76 -10.41 -0.27 -0.44
N PHE A 77 -10.22 -0.25 -1.76
CA PHE A 77 -10.54 0.93 -2.56
C PHE A 77 -12.03 1.26 -2.53
N ARG A 78 -12.33 2.52 -2.25
CA ARG A 78 -13.67 3.10 -2.28
C ARG A 78 -13.60 4.45 -3.00
N THR A 79 -14.43 4.60 -4.03
CA THR A 79 -14.59 5.85 -4.77
C THR A 79 -15.48 6.80 -3.98
N HIS A 80 -15.09 8.07 -3.90
CA HIS A 80 -15.90 9.11 -3.26
C HIS A 80 -17.12 9.45 -4.09
N PHE A 81 -18.17 9.95 -3.43
CA PHE A 81 -19.35 10.43 -4.11
C PHE A 81 -19.00 11.61 -5.03
N GLY A 82 -19.51 11.60 -6.26
CA GLY A 82 -19.11 12.56 -7.31
C GLY A 82 -17.90 12.12 -8.14
N GLY A 83 -17.24 11.01 -7.81
CA GLY A 83 -16.12 10.47 -8.58
C GLY A 83 -14.82 11.27 -8.45
N GLY A 84 -13.86 11.04 -9.35
CA GLY A 84 -12.61 11.80 -9.43
C GLY A 84 -11.58 11.51 -8.34
N LYS A 85 -11.98 10.97 -7.18
CA LYS A 85 -11.10 10.52 -6.09
C LYS A 85 -11.51 9.14 -5.60
N THR A 86 -10.53 8.25 -5.43
CA THR A 86 -10.71 6.93 -4.81
C THR A 86 -9.66 6.73 -3.75
N THR A 87 -10.07 6.33 -2.55
CA THR A 87 -9.17 6.08 -1.42
C THR A 87 -9.09 4.58 -1.15
N GLY A 88 -7.91 4.06 -0.84
CA GLY A 88 -7.67 2.68 -0.46
C GLY A 88 -6.42 2.52 0.40
N PHE A 89 -6.00 1.28 0.59
CA PHE A 89 -4.84 0.94 1.41
C PHE A 89 -3.79 0.20 0.58
N GLY A 90 -2.53 0.47 0.89
CA GLY A 90 -1.36 -0.16 0.29
C GLY A 90 -0.43 -0.74 1.35
N MET A 91 0.13 -1.90 1.05
CA MET A 91 1.10 -2.59 1.89
C MET A 91 2.24 -3.06 0.99
N ILE A 92 3.47 -2.68 1.34
CA ILE A 92 4.68 -3.10 0.63
C ILE A 92 5.49 -3.90 1.63
N TYR A 93 5.64 -5.20 1.37
CA TYR A 93 6.46 -6.10 2.17
C TYR A 93 7.90 -6.11 1.67
N ASP A 94 8.85 -6.35 2.57
CA ASP A 94 10.26 -6.48 2.18
C ASP A 94 10.54 -7.82 1.47
N SER A 95 9.78 -8.89 1.81
CA SER A 95 9.85 -10.19 1.13
C SER A 95 8.49 -10.88 0.99
N LEU A 96 8.39 -11.83 0.04
CA LEU A 96 7.20 -12.65 -0.15
C LEU A 96 6.92 -13.59 1.03
N ASP A 97 7.93 -13.97 1.80
CA ASP A 97 7.75 -14.86 2.95
C ASP A 97 7.04 -14.14 4.09
N TYR A 98 7.39 -12.87 4.34
CA TYR A 98 6.68 -12.02 5.29
C TYR A 98 5.27 -11.71 4.82
N ALA A 99 5.08 -11.51 3.51
CA ALA A 99 3.75 -11.36 2.94
C ALA A 99 2.90 -12.61 3.24
N LYS A 100 3.35 -13.83 2.90
CA LYS A 100 2.58 -15.06 3.12
C LYS A 100 2.24 -15.33 4.60
N LYS A 101 3.12 -14.95 5.54
CA LYS A 101 2.91 -15.13 6.97
C LYS A 101 1.92 -14.12 7.56
N ASN A 102 2.04 -12.86 7.16
CA ASN A 102 1.34 -11.74 7.81
C ASN A 102 0.08 -11.29 7.03
N GLU A 103 -0.07 -11.69 5.77
CA GLU A 103 -1.26 -11.38 5.00
C GLU A 103 -2.45 -12.27 5.31
N SER A 104 -3.64 -11.72 5.08
CA SER A 104 -4.87 -12.47 5.20
C SER A 104 -4.99 -13.47 4.04
N LYS A 105 -5.40 -14.71 4.36
CA LYS A 105 -5.54 -15.80 3.37
C LYS A 105 -6.41 -15.42 2.16
N HIS A 106 -7.43 -14.60 2.37
CA HIS A 106 -8.30 -14.15 1.28
C HIS A 106 -7.64 -13.12 0.35
N ARG A 107 -6.69 -12.30 0.84
CA ARG A 107 -5.90 -11.40 -0.01
C ARG A 107 -4.85 -12.18 -0.79
N LEU A 108 -4.18 -13.14 -0.14
CA LEU A 108 -3.25 -14.04 -0.82
C LEU A 108 -3.93 -14.82 -1.95
N ALA A 109 -5.15 -15.32 -1.74
CA ALA A 109 -5.92 -16.01 -2.78
C ALA A 109 -6.26 -15.11 -3.97
N ARG A 110 -6.60 -13.84 -3.73
CA ARG A 110 -6.85 -12.87 -4.82
C ARG A 110 -5.60 -12.54 -5.64
N HIS A 111 -4.43 -12.77 -5.07
CA HIS A 111 -3.13 -12.61 -5.72
C HIS A 111 -2.58 -13.94 -6.27
N GLY A 112 -3.32 -15.06 -6.18
CA GLY A 112 -2.87 -16.37 -6.67
C GLY A 112 -1.78 -17.03 -5.82
N LEU A 113 -1.47 -16.50 -4.64
CA LEU A 113 -0.42 -17.01 -3.76
C LEU A 113 -0.92 -18.05 -2.76
N TYR A 114 -2.23 -18.31 -2.73
CA TYR A 114 -2.86 -19.26 -1.82
C TYR A 114 -4.14 -19.84 -2.41
N GLU A 115 -4.25 -21.17 -2.43
CA GLU A 115 -5.48 -21.84 -2.80
C GLU A 115 -6.38 -22.04 -1.58
N LYS A 116 -7.56 -21.41 -1.60
CA LYS A 116 -8.54 -21.59 -0.54
C LYS A 116 -9.28 -22.92 -0.77
N LYS A 117 -9.09 -23.88 0.12
CA LYS A 117 -9.96 -25.07 0.19
C LYS A 117 -11.40 -24.64 0.45
N LYS A 118 -12.32 -25.09 -0.41
CA LYS A 118 -13.76 -24.84 -0.25
C LYS A 118 -14.32 -25.83 0.76
N THR A 119 -14.57 -25.36 1.98
CA THR A 119 -15.34 -26.09 3.00
C THR A 119 -16.61 -25.30 3.26
N SER A 120 -17.73 -26.00 3.43
CA SER A 120 -18.99 -25.38 3.81
C SER A 120 -18.91 -24.95 5.27
N ARG A 121 -19.50 -23.79 5.62
CA ARG A 121 -19.36 -23.20 6.96
C ARG A 121 -19.97 -24.06 8.08
N ILE A 122 -20.87 -24.98 7.71
CA ILE A 122 -21.72 -25.75 8.62
C ILE A 122 -21.26 -27.22 8.73
N GLN A 123 -20.37 -27.68 7.85
CA GLN A 123 -19.88 -29.06 7.84
C GLN A 123 -18.63 -29.23 8.69
#